data_AF-A0A7Y8IBT4-F1
#
_entry.id   AF-A0A7Y8IBT4-F1
#
_cell.length_a   1.000
_cell.length_b   1.000
_cell.length_c   1.000
_cell.angle_alpha   90.00
_cell.angle_beta   90.00
_cell.angle_gamma   90.00
#
_symmetry.space_group_name_H-M   'P 1'
#
loop_
_entity.id
_entity.type
_entity.pdbx_description
1 polymer ?
#
loop_
_entity_poly.entity_id
_entity_poly.type
_entity_poly.pdbx_seq_one_letter_code
_entity_poly.pdbx_strand_id
1 'polypeptide(L)'
;MINKNNDSKFIIYQVLYIFVITVLALKGAELDLNRVVNKENVVDVSVRDSLKILIDSLYAQGLKFDIKLDEKVENDALKEKLTKMNKQLAALTTKLNEIPPEERIEKEPAIIENAKLQSPISVSQTFIQNTWNEVKNSGDVTTFIFDSRNPNSPIVSIQPGEKRRFDLTDQTELLIKFGSQVENVKVSPNRIPEIKIERVTTKMNAGEIYVNELQRITAFKVTILDERPEQLKVTYSGPISVAGPFKDVKGSLIYNVSLNIAPNEARFEEWIDRNSSLKEADGRYKTNFFFTVVDEKSKDRVQVGDSFFFTDFAK
;
A
#
# COMPACT_ATOMS: atom_id res chain seq x y z
N MET A 1 -47.71 3.95 -10.72
CA MET A 1 -46.39 4.62 -10.72
C MET A 1 -45.33 3.55 -10.51
N ILE A 2 -44.65 3.13 -11.57
CA ILE A 2 -43.62 2.07 -11.55
C ILE A 2 -42.26 2.78 -11.48
N ASN A 3 -41.45 2.43 -10.48
CA ASN A 3 -40.19 3.09 -10.15
C ASN A 3 -39.15 2.95 -11.29
N LYS A 4 -38.95 4.04 -12.04
CA LYS A 4 -38.13 4.14 -13.26
C LYS A 4 -36.61 4.28 -13.00
N ASN A 5 -36.15 4.19 -11.74
CA ASN A 5 -34.76 4.51 -11.36
C ASN A 5 -33.82 3.28 -11.26
N ASN A 6 -34.34 2.05 -11.32
CA ASN A 6 -33.49 0.85 -11.25
C ASN A 6 -33.03 0.35 -12.63
N ASP A 7 -33.76 0.67 -13.70
CA ASP A 7 -33.44 0.22 -15.07
C ASP A 7 -32.23 0.94 -15.68
N SER A 8 -32.10 2.25 -15.45
CA SER A 8 -31.01 3.03 -16.04
C SER A 8 -29.64 2.57 -15.56
N LYS A 9 -29.51 2.16 -14.28
CA LYS A 9 -28.26 1.63 -13.74
C LYS A 9 -27.92 0.28 -14.37
N PHE A 10 -28.92 -0.59 -14.53
CA PHE A 10 -28.73 -1.90 -15.16
C PHE A 10 -28.30 -1.78 -16.62
N ILE A 11 -28.95 -0.88 -17.38
CA ILE A 11 -28.59 -0.58 -18.77
C ILE A 11 -27.18 0.01 -18.85
N ILE A 12 -26.81 0.95 -17.97
CA ILE A 12 -25.45 1.51 -17.92
C ILE A 12 -24.41 0.42 -17.66
N TYR A 13 -24.66 -0.49 -16.70
CA TYR A 13 -23.72 -1.58 -16.43
C TYR A 13 -23.60 -2.56 -17.59
N GLN A 14 -24.70 -2.90 -18.28
CA GLN A 14 -24.65 -3.75 -19.48
C GLN A 14 -23.87 -3.10 -20.63
N VAL A 15 -24.08 -1.81 -20.88
CA VAL A 15 -23.36 -1.07 -21.94
C VAL A 15 -21.87 -0.96 -21.60
N LEU A 16 -21.53 -0.70 -20.33
CA LEU A 16 -20.13 -0.62 -19.90
C LEU A 16 -19.42 -1.98 -20.04
N TYR A 17 -20.12 -3.07 -19.73
CA TYR A 17 -19.59 -4.43 -19.85
C TYR A 17 -19.30 -4.81 -21.31
N ILE A 18 -20.23 -4.50 -22.23
CA ILE A 18 -20.04 -4.71 -23.67
C ILE A 18 -18.90 -3.83 -24.21
N PHE A 19 -18.77 -2.59 -23.73
CA PHE A 19 -17.69 -1.68 -24.13
C PHE A 19 -16.31 -2.20 -23.69
N VAL A 20 -16.20 -2.72 -22.46
CA VAL A 20 -14.94 -3.29 -21.96
C VAL A 20 -14.55 -4.55 -22.75
N ILE A 21 -15.49 -5.43 -23.07
CA ILE A 21 -15.24 -6.63 -23.87
C ILE A 21 -14.79 -6.27 -25.29
N THR A 22 -15.44 -5.29 -25.92
CA THR A 22 -15.06 -4.85 -27.27
C THR A 22 -13.68 -4.18 -27.31
N VAL A 23 -13.32 -3.39 -26.29
CA VAL A 23 -11.97 -2.80 -26.15
C VAL A 23 -10.91 -3.88 -25.92
N LEU A 24 -11.20 -4.91 -25.12
CA LEU A 24 -10.30 -6.05 -24.91
C LEU A 24 -10.11 -6.88 -26.18
N ALA A 25 -11.17 -7.10 -26.95
CA ALA A 25 -11.12 -7.79 -28.24
C ALA A 25 -10.36 -6.98 -29.30
N LEU A 26 -10.59 -5.65 -29.40
CA LEU A 26 -9.86 -4.76 -30.30
C LEU A 26 -8.37 -4.66 -29.98
N LYS A 27 -7.99 -4.81 -28.70
CA LYS A 27 -6.59 -4.85 -28.25
C LYS A 27 -5.94 -6.23 -28.43
N GLY A 28 -6.62 -7.21 -29.03
CA GLY A 28 -6.05 -8.51 -29.37
C GLY A 28 -5.80 -9.42 -28.15
N ALA A 29 -6.51 -9.21 -27.04
CA ALA A 29 -6.41 -10.10 -25.88
C ALA A 29 -7.19 -11.39 -26.15
N GLU A 30 -6.50 -12.53 -26.11
CA GLU A 30 -7.09 -13.87 -26.20
C GLU A 30 -7.90 -14.13 -24.90
N LEU A 31 -9.23 -13.99 -24.99
CA LEU A 31 -10.16 -14.17 -23.88
C LEU A 31 -10.57 -15.64 -23.77
N ASP A 32 -9.91 -16.41 -22.90
CA ASP A 32 -10.32 -17.78 -22.57
C ASP A 32 -11.56 -17.76 -21.66
N LEU A 33 -12.73 -17.92 -22.28
CA LEU A 33 -14.04 -17.91 -21.63
C LEU A 33 -14.32 -19.18 -20.80
N ASN A 34 -13.46 -20.20 -20.84
CA ASN A 34 -13.63 -21.41 -20.03
C ASN A 34 -13.33 -21.19 -18.54
N ARG A 35 -12.82 -20.02 -18.15
CA ARG A 35 -12.47 -19.70 -16.76
C ARG A 35 -13.50 -18.85 -16.02
N VAL A 36 -14.73 -18.77 -16.52
CA VAL A 36 -15.87 -18.25 -15.74
C VAL A 36 -16.44 -19.39 -14.89
N VAL A 37 -15.69 -19.79 -13.86
CA VAL A 37 -16.18 -20.75 -12.87
C VAL A 37 -17.16 -20.02 -11.96
N ASN A 38 -18.41 -20.50 -11.95
CA ASN A 38 -19.48 -20.01 -11.10
C ASN A 38 -19.02 -19.91 -9.63
N LYS A 39 -19.13 -18.71 -9.05
CA LYS A 39 -18.73 -18.37 -7.67
C LYS A 39 -19.51 -19.10 -6.56
N GLU A 40 -20.43 -19.99 -6.91
CA GLU A 40 -21.28 -20.69 -5.93
C GLU A 40 -20.76 -22.09 -5.53
N ASN A 41 -19.71 -22.63 -6.17
CA ASN A 41 -19.18 -23.97 -5.87
C ASN A 41 -17.66 -24.03 -5.61
N VAL A 42 -17.01 -22.91 -5.29
CA VAL A 42 -15.59 -22.92 -4.91
C VAL A 42 -15.50 -22.93 -3.39
N VAL A 43 -15.43 -24.12 -2.79
CA VAL A 43 -15.04 -24.26 -1.38
C VAL A 43 -13.59 -23.79 -1.26
N ASP A 44 -13.36 -22.79 -0.40
CA ASP A 44 -12.06 -22.21 -0.11
C ASP A 44 -11.01 -23.31 0.17
N VAL A 45 -9.87 -23.23 -0.51
CA VAL A 45 -8.81 -24.25 -0.45
C VAL A 45 -8.33 -24.48 0.99
N SER A 46 -8.36 -23.46 1.84
CA SER A 46 -7.98 -23.59 3.26
C SER A 46 -9.00 -24.36 4.10
N VAL A 47 -10.28 -24.29 3.75
CA VAL A 47 -11.36 -25.02 4.44
C VAL A 47 -11.31 -26.50 4.04
N ARG A 48 -11.01 -26.78 2.77
CA ARG A 48 -10.75 -28.14 2.29
C ARG A 48 -9.55 -28.77 3.01
N ASP A 49 -8.45 -28.03 3.16
CA ASP A 49 -7.25 -28.54 3.84
C ASP A 49 -7.49 -28.75 5.34
N SER A 50 -8.24 -27.85 5.99
CA SER A 50 -8.65 -28.02 7.39
C SER A 50 -9.53 -29.25 7.60
N LEU A 51 -10.51 -29.47 6.72
CA LEU A 51 -11.38 -30.66 6.77
C LEU A 51 -10.60 -31.95 6.45
N LYS A 52 -9.64 -31.89 5.52
CA LYS A 52 -8.78 -33.02 5.20
C LYS A 52 -7.91 -33.41 6.38
N ILE A 53 -7.31 -32.45 7.08
CA ILE A 53 -6.52 -32.70 8.30
C ILE A 53 -7.37 -33.35 9.39
N LEU A 54 -8.63 -32.90 9.53
CA LEU A 54 -9.57 -33.46 10.50
C LEU A 54 -9.99 -34.89 10.13
N ILE A 55 -10.22 -35.17 8.84
CA ILE A 55 -10.53 -36.51 8.33
C ILE A 55 -9.33 -37.45 8.47
N ASP A 56 -8.12 -37.00 8.14
CA ASP A 56 -6.88 -37.78 8.25
C ASP A 56 -6.57 -38.11 9.73
N SER A 57 -6.83 -37.19 10.66
CA SER A 57 -6.76 -37.41 12.11
C SER A 57 -7.74 -38.49 12.60
N LEU A 58 -8.97 -38.48 12.07
CA LEU A 58 -9.99 -39.47 12.42
C LEU A 58 -9.68 -40.87 11.86
N TYR A 59 -9.08 -40.96 10.66
CA TYR A 59 -8.58 -42.23 10.13
C TYR A 59 -7.36 -42.75 10.90
N ALA A 60 -6.46 -41.87 11.36
CA ALA A 60 -5.30 -42.23 12.17
C ALA A 60 -5.68 -42.77 13.55
N GLN A 61 -6.85 -42.39 14.09
CA GLN A 61 -7.43 -42.96 15.31
C GLN A 61 -8.12 -44.33 15.10
N GLY A 62 -7.99 -44.94 13.92
CA GLY A 62 -8.45 -46.30 13.64
C GLY A 62 -9.93 -46.43 13.26
N LEU A 63 -10.64 -45.32 13.09
CA LEU A 63 -12.04 -45.30 12.65
C LEU A 63 -12.11 -45.35 11.13
N LYS A 64 -12.38 -46.53 10.56
CA LYS A 64 -12.63 -46.69 9.11
C LYS A 64 -14.07 -46.27 8.79
N PHE A 65 -14.25 -45.11 8.17
CA PHE A 65 -15.54 -44.71 7.61
C PHE A 65 -15.58 -45.05 6.12
N ASP A 66 -16.35 -46.08 5.73
CA ASP A 66 -16.69 -46.31 4.33
C ASP A 66 -17.96 -45.51 3.99
N ILE A 67 -17.78 -44.27 3.55
CA ILE A 67 -18.89 -43.40 3.15
C ILE A 67 -18.92 -43.37 1.63
N LYS A 68 -19.67 -44.32 1.05
CA LYS A 68 -20.16 -44.20 -0.33
C LYS A 68 -21.41 -43.31 -0.30
N LEU A 69 -21.29 -42.11 -0.85
CA LEU A 69 -22.43 -41.24 -1.13
C LEU A 69 -23.07 -41.69 -2.45
N ASP A 70 -24.12 -42.51 -2.37
CA ASP A 70 -25.05 -42.65 -3.47
C ASP A 70 -26.06 -41.48 -3.44
N GLU A 71 -26.27 -40.87 -4.60
CA GLU A 71 -27.20 -39.77 -4.77
C GLU A 71 -28.66 -40.22 -4.56
N LYS A 72 -29.39 -39.42 -3.77
CA LYS A 72 -30.86 -39.40 -3.62
C LYS A 72 -31.54 -40.69 -3.17
N VAL A 73 -31.59 -40.94 -1.86
CA VAL A 73 -32.71 -41.71 -1.26
C VAL A 73 -33.04 -41.18 0.15
N GLU A 74 -34.32 -41.30 0.51
CA GLU A 74 -35.06 -40.70 1.64
C GLU A 74 -34.49 -40.86 3.06
N ASN A 75 -34.91 -39.92 3.91
CA ASN A 75 -34.38 -39.49 5.20
C ASN A 75 -34.38 -40.51 6.37
N ASP A 76 -34.92 -41.71 6.19
CA ASP A 76 -35.13 -42.64 7.31
C ASP A 76 -33.97 -43.64 7.49
N ALA A 77 -33.32 -44.06 6.40
CA ALA A 77 -32.17 -44.97 6.47
C ALA A 77 -30.92 -44.29 7.09
N LEU A 78 -30.75 -42.98 6.89
CA LEU A 78 -29.67 -42.19 7.49
C LEU A 78 -29.85 -42.00 9.00
N LYS A 79 -31.09 -41.89 9.49
CA LYS A 79 -31.39 -41.85 10.94
C LYS A 79 -31.07 -43.16 11.64
N GLU A 80 -31.39 -44.30 11.01
CA GLU A 80 -30.98 -45.60 11.53
C GLU A 80 -29.46 -45.78 11.54
N LYS A 81 -28.76 -45.32 10.50
CA LYS A 81 -27.29 -45.39 10.44
C LYS A 81 -26.64 -44.50 11.51
N LEU A 82 -27.16 -43.30 11.75
CA LEU A 82 -26.70 -42.38 12.81
C LEU A 82 -26.95 -42.95 14.21
N THR A 83 -28.10 -43.55 14.45
CA THR A 83 -28.41 -44.19 15.76
C THR A 83 -27.55 -45.42 16.02
N LYS A 84 -27.22 -46.21 14.97
CA LYS A 84 -26.24 -47.30 15.09
C LYS A 84 -24.84 -46.79 15.39
N MET A 85 -24.41 -45.70 14.75
CA MET A 85 -23.09 -45.07 14.99
C MET A 85 -22.98 -44.52 16.42
N ASN A 86 -24.01 -43.84 16.91
CA ASN A 86 -24.04 -43.31 18.28
C ASN A 86 -24.01 -44.44 19.33
N LYS A 87 -24.66 -45.58 19.07
CA LYS A 87 -24.56 -46.77 19.94
C LYS A 87 -23.16 -47.39 19.94
N GLN A 88 -22.46 -47.40 18.80
CA GLN A 88 -21.08 -47.89 18.72
C GLN A 88 -20.08 -46.96 19.43
N LEU A 89 -20.27 -45.64 19.34
CA LEU A 89 -19.47 -44.64 20.07
C LEU A 89 -19.66 -44.74 21.58
N ALA A 90 -20.90 -44.93 22.06
CA ALA A 90 -21.19 -45.12 23.47
C ALA A 90 -20.58 -46.42 24.05
N ALA A 91 -20.46 -47.48 23.24
CA ALA A 91 -19.83 -48.73 23.66
C ALA A 91 -18.29 -48.65 23.70
N LEU A 92 -17.69 -47.73 22.94
CA LEU A 92 -16.24 -47.47 22.94
C LEU A 92 -15.81 -46.59 24.12
N THR A 93 -16.62 -45.61 24.52
CA THR A 93 -16.37 -44.79 25.71
C THR A 93 -16.46 -45.61 27.01
N THR A 94 -17.32 -46.62 27.08
CA THR A 94 -17.37 -47.54 28.23
C THR A 94 -16.14 -48.44 28.36
N LYS A 95 -15.42 -48.73 27.27
CA LYS A 95 -14.19 -49.55 27.29
C LYS A 95 -12.91 -48.78 27.65
N LEU A 96 -12.97 -47.44 27.67
CA LEU A 96 -11.85 -46.57 28.06
C LEU A 96 -11.80 -46.26 29.56
N ASN A 97 -12.87 -46.58 30.31
CA ASN A 97 -12.97 -46.30 31.76
C ASN A 97 -12.53 -47.47 32.66
N GLU A 98 -12.02 -48.57 32.10
CA GLU A 98 -11.43 -49.69 32.86
C GLU A 98 -9.93 -49.82 32.54
N ILE A 99 -9.13 -48.88 33.05
CA ILE A 99 -7.68 -49.05 33.16
C ILE A 99 -7.34 -49.00 34.67
N PRO A 100 -6.62 -50.00 35.23
CA PRO A 100 -6.24 -50.01 36.64
C PRO A 100 -5.32 -48.82 36.98
N PRO A 101 -5.27 -48.36 38.25
CA PRO A 101 -4.44 -47.23 38.62
C PRO A 101 -2.97 -47.62 38.59
N GLU A 102 -2.23 -47.15 37.58
CA GLU A 102 -0.77 -47.25 37.54
C GLU A 102 -0.11 -46.27 38.52
N GLU A 103 0.99 -46.75 39.08
CA GLU A 103 1.78 -46.20 40.16
C GLU A 103 2.27 -44.77 39.89
N ARG A 104 2.42 -43.99 40.97
CA ARG A 104 3.09 -42.68 40.97
C ARG A 104 4.54 -42.84 40.48
N ILE A 105 4.76 -42.59 39.19
CA ILE A 105 6.07 -42.18 38.69
C ILE A 105 6.14 -40.67 38.94
N GLU A 106 7.09 -40.26 39.76
CA GLU A 106 7.46 -38.85 39.93
C GLU A 106 7.75 -38.25 38.55
N LYS A 107 6.92 -37.30 38.13
CA LYS A 107 7.19 -36.52 36.92
C LYS A 107 8.45 -35.70 37.17
N GLU A 108 9.56 -36.07 36.53
CA GLU A 108 10.59 -35.09 36.18
C GLU A 108 9.90 -33.88 35.54
N PRO A 109 10.32 -32.65 35.87
CA PRO A 109 9.68 -31.46 35.34
C PRO A 109 9.75 -31.51 33.82
N ALA A 110 8.58 -31.52 33.19
CA ALA A 110 8.48 -31.36 31.74
C ALA A 110 9.27 -30.11 31.35
N ILE A 111 10.35 -30.32 30.60
CA ILE A 111 10.99 -29.25 29.85
C ILE A 111 9.90 -28.74 28.92
N ILE A 112 9.35 -27.57 29.24
CA ILE A 112 8.48 -26.83 28.33
C ILE A 112 9.36 -26.57 27.12
N GLU A 113 9.22 -27.38 26.08
CA GLU A 113 9.70 -27.03 24.75
C GLU A 113 9.13 -25.65 24.47
N ASN A 114 10.00 -24.65 24.38
CA ASN A 114 9.65 -23.27 24.09
C ASN A 114 8.79 -23.27 22.82
N ALA A 115 7.46 -23.25 22.98
CA ALA A 115 6.56 -23.01 21.88
C ALA A 115 7.04 -21.74 21.21
N LYS A 116 7.47 -21.83 19.94
CA LYS A 116 7.96 -20.68 19.22
C LYS A 116 6.80 -19.70 19.10
N LEU A 117 6.77 -18.68 19.97
CA LEU A 117 5.86 -17.56 19.88
C LEU A 117 5.93 -17.01 18.47
N GLN A 118 4.78 -16.87 17.81
CA GLN A 118 4.70 -16.23 16.51
C GLN A 118 5.04 -14.75 16.69
N SER A 119 5.80 -14.18 15.74
CA SER A 119 6.20 -12.77 15.84
C SER A 119 4.97 -11.87 16.01
N PRO A 120 4.95 -11.00 17.04
CA PRO A 120 3.83 -10.11 17.32
C PRO A 120 3.71 -8.97 16.31
N ILE A 121 4.75 -8.77 15.50
CA ILE A 121 4.80 -7.80 14.41
C ILE A 121 4.65 -8.57 13.12
N SER A 122 3.68 -8.15 12.29
CA SER A 122 3.50 -8.79 10.99
C SER A 122 4.78 -8.61 10.17
N VAL A 123 5.32 -9.71 9.64
CA VAL A 123 6.52 -9.76 8.78
C VAL A 123 6.41 -8.83 7.55
N SER A 124 5.19 -8.39 7.21
CA SER A 124 4.94 -7.42 6.14
C SER A 124 5.21 -5.95 6.52
N GLN A 125 5.47 -5.62 7.79
CA GLN A 125 5.78 -4.25 8.20
C GLN A 125 7.25 -3.95 7.90
N THR A 126 7.47 -3.24 6.80
CA THR A 126 8.79 -2.74 6.43
C THR A 126 9.08 -1.42 7.15
N PHE A 127 10.18 -1.37 7.88
CA PHE A 127 10.68 -0.14 8.49
C PHE A 127 11.44 0.71 7.47
N ILE A 128 11.35 2.03 7.56
CA ILE A 128 12.02 2.97 6.66
C ILE A 128 12.93 3.89 7.47
N GLN A 129 14.15 4.12 6.97
CA GLN A 129 15.14 5.02 7.55
C GLN A 129 14.70 6.48 7.45
N ASN A 130 15.19 7.32 8.37
CA ASN A 130 14.99 8.77 8.41
C ASN A 130 13.51 9.23 8.39
N THR A 131 12.55 8.34 8.62
CA THR A 131 11.12 8.66 8.72
C THR A 131 10.52 8.14 10.03
N TRP A 132 9.25 8.44 10.24
CA TRP A 132 8.46 7.87 11.32
C TRP A 132 7.89 6.52 10.89
N ASN A 133 7.93 5.55 11.79
CA ASN A 133 7.40 4.23 11.56
C ASN A 133 6.29 3.95 12.55
N GLU A 134 5.28 3.22 12.12
CA GLU A 134 4.14 2.88 12.96
C GLU A 134 3.95 1.37 13.00
N VAL A 135 3.96 0.82 14.21
CA VAL A 135 3.85 -0.62 14.47
C VAL A 135 2.68 -0.87 15.38
N LYS A 136 1.96 -1.95 15.09
CA LYS A 136 0.94 -2.50 15.98
C LYS A 136 1.43 -3.84 16.51
N ASN A 137 1.43 -3.99 17.82
CA ASN A 137 1.68 -5.29 18.45
C ASN A 137 0.37 -6.10 18.45
N SER A 138 0.31 -7.16 17.63
CA SER A 138 -0.85 -8.07 17.59
C SER A 138 -0.68 -9.31 18.47
N GLY A 139 0.44 -9.45 19.18
CA GLY A 139 0.66 -10.56 20.10
C GLY A 139 0.26 -10.24 21.54
N ASP A 140 0.43 -11.24 22.40
CA ASP A 140 0.04 -11.20 23.82
C ASP A 140 1.18 -10.77 24.76
N VAL A 141 2.36 -10.47 24.20
CA VAL A 141 3.56 -10.06 24.96
C VAL A 141 4.04 -8.68 24.53
N THR A 142 4.60 -7.91 25.46
CA THR A 142 5.21 -6.62 25.16
C THR A 142 6.38 -6.81 24.20
N THR A 143 6.42 -5.97 23.16
CA THR A 143 7.47 -5.99 22.14
C THR A 143 8.39 -4.79 22.32
N PHE A 144 9.70 -5.02 22.30
CA PHE A 144 10.73 -4.00 22.42
C PHE A 144 11.53 -3.93 21.14
N ILE A 145 11.70 -2.73 20.59
CA ILE A 145 12.50 -2.48 19.39
C ILE A 145 13.79 -1.80 19.81
N PHE A 146 14.93 -2.34 19.39
CA PHE A 146 16.27 -1.82 19.68
C PHE A 146 17.01 -1.50 18.38
N ASP A 147 17.95 -0.57 18.45
CA ASP A 147 18.99 -0.42 17.42
C ASP A 147 19.95 -1.61 17.53
N SER A 148 20.23 -2.28 16.42
CA SER A 148 21.20 -3.38 16.41
C SER A 148 22.60 -2.95 16.88
N ARG A 149 22.95 -1.67 16.74
CA ARG A 149 24.23 -1.10 17.20
C ARG A 149 24.25 -0.78 18.70
N ASN A 150 23.08 -0.59 19.31
CA ASN A 150 22.96 -0.28 20.74
C ASN A 150 21.79 -1.04 21.38
N PRO A 151 22.01 -2.30 21.82
CA PRO A 151 20.97 -3.15 22.37
C PRO A 151 20.61 -2.83 23.83
N ASN A 152 21.22 -1.81 24.44
CA ASN A 152 21.08 -1.53 25.87
C ASN A 152 19.85 -0.66 26.20
N SER A 153 19.36 0.12 25.23
CA SER A 153 18.20 1.00 25.39
C SER A 153 17.18 0.76 24.28
N PRO A 154 15.93 0.42 24.59
CA PRO A 154 14.91 0.26 23.56
C PRO A 154 14.57 1.63 22.93
N ILE A 155 14.43 1.66 21.61
CA ILE A 155 13.90 2.79 20.85
C ILE A 155 12.43 2.99 21.22
N VAL A 156 11.67 1.90 21.25
CA VAL A 156 10.26 1.91 21.63
C VAL A 156 9.85 0.59 22.30
N SER A 157 8.94 0.70 23.26
CA SER A 157 8.21 -0.44 23.85
C SER A 157 6.74 -0.34 23.46
N ILE A 158 6.16 -1.47 23.04
CA ILE A 158 4.80 -1.55 22.51
C ILE A 158 4.05 -2.63 23.28
N GLN A 159 3.02 -2.24 24.04
CA GLN A 159 2.24 -3.19 24.82
C GLN A 159 1.35 -4.07 23.93
N PRO A 160 0.88 -5.24 24.42
CA PRO A 160 -0.06 -6.08 23.69
C PRO A 160 -1.28 -5.29 23.18
N GLY A 161 -1.60 -5.43 21.90
CA GLY A 161 -2.71 -4.73 21.25
C GLY A 161 -2.48 -3.23 20.94
N GLU A 162 -1.38 -2.64 21.42
CA GLU A 162 -1.07 -1.22 21.25
C GLU A 162 -0.49 -0.92 19.85
N LYS A 163 -0.80 0.28 19.33
CA LYS A 163 -0.17 0.85 18.14
C LYS A 163 0.69 2.03 18.56
N ARG A 164 1.98 2.00 18.20
CA ARG A 164 2.95 3.05 18.53
C ARG A 164 3.64 3.56 17.28
N ARG A 165 3.82 4.88 17.25
CA ARG A 165 4.66 5.58 16.27
C ARG A 165 5.99 5.94 16.92
N PHE A 166 7.08 5.74 16.19
CA PHE A 166 8.43 6.05 16.65
C PHE A 166 9.30 6.48 15.47
N ASP A 167 10.38 7.20 15.77
CA ASP A 167 11.25 7.75 14.74
C ASP A 167 12.47 6.86 14.53
N LEU A 168 12.78 6.60 13.26
CA LEU A 168 14.05 6.02 12.86
C LEU A 168 14.91 7.09 12.19
N THR A 169 16.21 6.96 12.39
CA THR A 169 17.26 7.79 11.81
C THR A 169 18.05 6.93 10.82
N ASP A 170 19.29 6.63 11.15
CA ASP A 170 20.31 5.97 10.34
C ASP A 170 20.39 4.46 10.60
N GLN A 171 19.45 3.87 11.33
CA GLN A 171 19.45 2.43 11.63
C GLN A 171 19.22 1.63 10.34
N THR A 172 20.09 0.68 10.03
CA THR A 172 19.94 -0.26 8.90
C THR A 172 19.25 -1.56 9.32
N GLU A 173 19.35 -1.91 10.60
CA GLU A 173 18.81 -3.14 11.17
C GLU A 173 18.26 -2.87 12.57
N LEU A 174 17.13 -3.50 12.88
CA LEU A 174 16.46 -3.40 14.17
C LEU A 174 16.38 -4.78 14.82
N LEU A 175 16.60 -4.82 16.12
CA LEU A 175 16.39 -6.01 16.94
C LEU A 175 15.05 -5.89 17.65
N ILE A 176 14.15 -6.80 17.32
CA ILE A 176 12.82 -6.89 17.92
C ILE A 176 12.87 -8.01 18.96
N LYS A 177 12.69 -7.65 20.24
CA LYS A 177 12.62 -8.61 21.35
C LYS A 177 11.19 -8.75 21.83
N PHE A 178 10.71 -9.98 21.90
CA PHE A 178 9.39 -10.32 22.44
C PHE A 178 9.46 -11.65 23.19
N GLY A 179 9.00 -11.67 24.44
CA GLY A 179 9.22 -12.83 25.31
C GLY A 179 10.71 -13.19 25.43
N SER A 180 11.06 -14.43 25.10
CA SER A 180 12.45 -14.93 25.06
C SER A 180 13.10 -14.89 23.67
N GLN A 181 12.39 -14.38 22.66
CA GLN A 181 12.84 -14.39 21.27
C GLN A 181 13.40 -13.04 20.83
N VAL A 182 14.31 -13.11 19.87
CA VAL A 182 14.90 -11.95 19.20
C VAL A 182 14.81 -12.16 17.70
N GLU A 183 14.24 -11.20 17.00
CA GLU A 183 14.14 -11.16 15.54
C GLU A 183 14.92 -9.96 15.01
N ASN A 184 15.72 -10.17 13.96
CA ASN A 184 16.40 -9.09 13.25
C ASN A 184 15.57 -8.70 12.02
N VAL A 185 15.20 -7.42 11.95
CA VAL A 185 14.45 -6.86 10.83
C VAL A 185 15.27 -5.79 10.13
N LYS A 186 15.42 -5.95 8.82
CA LYS A 186 16.10 -4.95 7.97
C LYS A 186 15.23 -3.73 7.77
N VAL A 187 15.86 -2.56 7.87
CA VAL A 187 15.25 -1.27 7.60
C VAL A 187 15.53 -0.91 6.15
N SER A 188 14.49 -0.53 5.41
CA SER A 188 14.60 -0.02 4.06
C SER A 188 15.16 1.40 4.05
N PRO A 189 15.90 1.78 3.00
CA PRO A 189 16.39 3.15 2.84
C PRO A 189 15.23 4.14 2.76
N ASN A 190 15.52 5.42 3.05
CA ASN A 190 14.50 6.46 2.95
C ASN A 190 13.95 6.53 1.52
N ARG A 191 12.68 6.92 1.39
CA ARG A 191 12.08 7.14 0.08
C ARG A 191 12.50 8.50 -0.42
N ILE A 192 12.92 8.53 -1.68
CA ILE A 192 13.29 9.77 -2.34
C ILE A 192 12.04 10.65 -2.50
N PRO A 193 12.09 11.96 -2.19
CA PRO A 193 10.96 12.87 -2.33
C PRO A 193 10.46 12.95 -3.79
N GLU A 194 9.15 13.00 -4.00
CA GLU A 194 8.56 13.10 -5.34
C GLU A 194 8.11 14.54 -5.64
N ILE A 195 8.53 15.08 -6.79
CA ILE A 195 8.11 16.40 -7.27
C ILE A 195 7.12 16.22 -8.42
N LYS A 196 5.88 16.69 -8.25
CA LYS A 196 4.86 16.73 -9.29
C LYS A 196 4.65 18.16 -9.77
N ILE A 197 4.85 18.38 -11.06
CA ILE A 197 4.59 19.67 -11.70
C ILE A 197 3.33 19.53 -12.55
N GLU A 198 2.31 20.33 -12.22
CA GLU A 198 1.05 20.35 -12.94
C GLU A 198 0.85 21.73 -13.56
N ARG A 199 0.61 21.78 -14.87
CA ARG A 199 0.21 23.02 -15.53
C ARG A 199 -1.26 23.31 -15.23
N VAL A 200 -1.53 24.47 -14.63
CA VAL A 200 -2.86 24.89 -14.19
C VAL A 200 -3.45 26.02 -15.02
N THR A 201 -2.74 26.51 -16.03
CA THR A 201 -3.23 27.53 -16.97
C THR A 201 -3.60 26.97 -18.34
N THR A 202 -4.61 27.56 -18.96
CA THR A 202 -4.96 27.34 -20.38
C THR A 202 -4.28 28.34 -21.32
N LYS A 203 -3.74 29.45 -20.80
CA LYS A 203 -3.15 30.54 -21.60
C LYS A 203 -1.94 30.10 -22.42
N MET A 204 -1.19 29.11 -21.93
CA MET A 204 -0.04 28.53 -22.65
C MET A 204 -0.42 27.57 -23.79
N ASN A 205 -1.70 27.26 -24.00
CA ASN A 205 -2.15 26.43 -25.13
C ASN A 205 -2.55 27.27 -26.35
N ALA A 206 -2.57 28.60 -26.22
CA ALA A 206 -2.94 29.50 -27.30
C ALA A 206 -1.76 29.73 -28.28
N GLY A 207 -2.06 30.19 -29.50
CA GLY A 207 -1.02 30.60 -30.46
C GLY A 207 -0.37 31.94 -30.07
N GLU A 208 -1.14 32.85 -29.47
CA GLU A 208 -0.65 34.11 -28.92
C GLU A 208 -0.53 33.97 -27.40
N ILE A 209 0.70 34.05 -26.87
CA ILE A 209 0.96 33.86 -25.44
C ILE A 209 1.80 35.03 -24.94
N TYR A 210 1.14 36.03 -24.38
CA TYR A 210 1.81 37.26 -23.96
C TYR A 210 2.46 37.15 -22.58
N VAL A 211 3.67 37.70 -22.46
CA VAL A 211 4.45 37.67 -21.22
C VAL A 211 3.73 38.40 -20.09
N ASN A 212 3.14 39.56 -20.36
CA ASN A 212 2.43 40.35 -19.36
C ASN A 212 1.27 39.59 -18.69
N GLU A 213 0.59 38.72 -19.43
CA GLU A 213 -0.49 37.87 -18.93
C GLU A 213 0.06 36.72 -18.11
N LEU A 214 1.09 36.01 -18.62
CA LEU A 214 1.70 34.87 -17.93
C LEU A 214 2.36 35.26 -16.60
N GLN A 215 2.92 36.46 -16.51
CA GLN A 215 3.54 36.93 -15.27
C GLN A 215 2.53 37.27 -14.16
N ARG A 216 1.24 37.47 -14.52
CA ARG A 216 0.16 37.83 -13.59
C ARG A 216 -0.64 36.63 -13.09
N ILE A 217 -0.47 35.47 -13.71
CA ILE A 217 -1.22 34.25 -13.38
C ILE A 217 -0.30 33.17 -12.83
N THR A 218 -0.87 32.27 -12.04
CA THR A 218 -0.22 31.00 -11.73
C THR A 218 -0.31 30.09 -12.94
N ALA A 219 0.83 29.70 -13.51
CA ALA A 219 0.88 28.80 -14.65
C ALA A 219 1.08 27.35 -14.25
N PHE A 220 1.88 27.12 -13.20
CA PHE A 220 2.17 25.78 -12.69
C PHE A 220 1.90 25.69 -11.19
N LYS A 221 1.45 24.52 -10.77
CA LYS A 221 1.36 24.09 -9.39
C LYS A 221 2.38 22.98 -9.20
N VAL A 222 3.35 23.21 -8.32
CA VAL A 222 4.38 22.23 -7.96
C VAL A 222 4.01 21.64 -6.60
N THR A 223 3.85 20.33 -6.54
CA THR A 223 3.53 19.59 -5.32
C THR A 223 4.68 18.67 -4.98
N ILE A 224 5.23 18.81 -3.77
CA ILE A 224 6.27 17.94 -3.24
C ILE A 224 5.62 16.95 -2.28
N LEU A 225 5.72 15.67 -2.62
CA LEU A 225 5.17 14.57 -1.84
C LEU A 225 6.29 13.91 -1.03
N ASP A 226 6.14 13.97 0.29
CA ASP A 226 7.05 13.37 1.25
C ASP A 226 6.33 13.13 2.59
N GLU A 227 6.79 12.14 3.37
CA GLU A 227 6.26 11.81 4.69
C GLU A 227 6.73 12.77 5.79
N ARG A 228 7.84 13.48 5.55
CA ARG A 228 8.49 14.46 6.43
C ARG A 228 8.90 15.73 5.67
N PRO A 229 7.92 16.54 5.22
CA PRO A 229 8.18 17.76 4.46
C PRO A 229 9.05 18.79 5.21
N GLU A 230 9.11 18.74 6.54
CA GLU A 230 9.94 19.61 7.37
C GLU A 230 11.45 19.35 7.26
N GLN A 231 11.85 18.18 6.75
CA GLN A 231 13.26 17.81 6.54
C GLN A 231 13.77 18.19 5.15
N LEU A 232 12.88 18.73 4.31
CA LEU A 232 13.18 19.04 2.92
C LEU A 232 13.65 20.48 2.75
N LYS A 233 14.79 20.64 2.10
CA LYS A 233 15.28 21.90 1.59
C LYS A 233 14.89 22.05 0.13
N VAL A 234 13.98 22.97 -0.14
CA VAL A 234 13.49 23.27 -1.49
C VAL A 234 14.20 24.51 -2.04
N THR A 235 14.74 24.40 -3.23
CA THR A 235 15.34 25.51 -3.99
C THR A 235 14.77 25.51 -5.40
N TYR A 236 14.70 26.68 -6.02
CA TYR A 236 14.17 26.84 -7.36
C TYR A 236 15.05 27.76 -8.19
N SER A 237 15.00 27.59 -9.50
CA SER A 237 15.80 28.35 -10.47
C SER A 237 15.02 28.56 -11.77
N GLY A 238 15.40 29.60 -12.52
CA GLY A 238 14.73 30.03 -13.73
C GLY A 238 14.04 31.40 -13.56
N PRO A 239 13.51 31.99 -14.64
CA PRO A 239 12.84 33.29 -14.61
C PRO A 239 11.40 33.13 -14.09
N ILE A 240 11.27 32.76 -12.83
CA ILE A 240 9.99 32.45 -12.19
C ILE A 240 9.79 33.24 -10.91
N SER A 241 8.54 33.52 -10.57
CA SER A 241 8.13 33.93 -9.23
C SER A 241 7.38 32.79 -8.58
N VAL A 242 7.66 32.53 -7.31
CA VAL A 242 7.13 31.39 -6.56
C VAL A 242 6.38 31.90 -5.35
N ALA A 243 5.09 31.56 -5.25
CA ALA A 243 4.27 31.78 -4.07
C ALA A 243 4.12 30.47 -3.28
N GLY A 244 4.47 30.50 -1.99
CA GLY A 244 4.43 29.33 -1.10
C GLY A 244 5.63 29.29 -0.15
N PRO A 245 5.82 28.20 0.62
CA PRO A 245 5.05 26.96 0.57
C PRO A 245 3.66 27.07 1.22
N PHE A 246 2.67 26.43 0.61
CA PHE A 246 1.38 26.13 1.22
C PHE A 246 1.32 24.65 1.60
N LYS A 247 0.69 24.29 2.71
CA LYS A 247 0.49 22.88 3.09
C LYS A 247 -0.90 22.42 2.66
N ASP A 248 -0.97 21.29 1.95
CA ASP A 248 -2.23 20.61 1.68
C ASP A 248 -2.76 19.92 2.94
N VAL A 249 -4.01 19.45 2.92
CA VAL A 249 -4.65 18.62 3.96
C VAL A 249 -3.81 17.37 4.28
N LYS A 250 -3.07 16.86 3.30
CA LYS A 250 -2.15 15.72 3.45
C LYS A 250 -0.76 16.09 3.98
N GLY A 251 -0.50 17.37 4.24
CA GLY A 251 0.80 17.88 4.70
C GLY A 251 1.82 18.14 3.59
N SER A 252 1.53 17.79 2.34
CA SER A 252 2.41 18.03 1.18
C SER A 252 2.66 19.51 0.92
N LEU A 253 3.86 19.86 0.45
CA LEU A 253 4.25 21.24 0.15
C LEU A 253 3.81 21.61 -1.26
N ILE A 254 3.06 22.71 -1.39
CA ILE A 254 2.56 23.24 -2.65
C ILE A 254 3.20 24.59 -2.91
N TYR A 255 3.69 24.77 -4.14
CA TYR A 255 4.23 26.02 -4.67
C TYR A 255 3.47 26.40 -5.93
N ASN A 256 3.04 27.66 -5.99
CA ASN A 256 2.43 28.24 -7.17
C ASN A 256 3.50 29.01 -7.94
N VAL A 257 3.66 28.71 -9.22
CA VAL A 257 4.72 29.25 -10.06
C VAL A 257 4.12 30.10 -11.16
N SER A 258 4.61 31.33 -11.25
CA SER A 258 4.33 32.26 -12.35
C SER A 258 5.61 32.63 -13.09
N LEU A 259 5.47 33.10 -14.32
CA LEU A 259 6.59 33.61 -15.08
C LEU A 259 7.09 34.93 -14.46
N ASN A 260 8.39 35.21 -14.53
CA ASN A 260 8.95 36.49 -14.15
C ASN A 260 10.22 36.76 -14.97
N ILE A 261 10.04 37.30 -16.16
CA ILE A 261 11.13 37.60 -17.11
C ILE A 261 11.45 39.09 -17.10
N ALA A 262 10.44 39.93 -17.29
CA ALA A 262 10.63 41.37 -17.47
C ALA A 262 9.46 42.18 -16.90
N PRO A 263 9.72 43.27 -16.16
CA PRO A 263 8.66 44.08 -15.57
C PRO A 263 7.88 44.92 -16.60
N ASN A 264 8.46 45.20 -17.77
CA ASN A 264 7.88 46.01 -18.84
C ASN A 264 8.44 45.60 -20.21
N GLU A 265 7.85 46.15 -21.27
CA GLU A 265 8.17 45.84 -22.67
C GLU A 265 9.62 46.19 -23.03
N ALA A 266 10.13 47.36 -22.62
CA ALA A 266 11.51 47.75 -22.90
C ALA A 266 12.53 46.76 -22.31
N ARG A 267 12.30 46.27 -21.08
CA ARG A 267 13.13 45.23 -20.45
C ARG A 267 12.97 43.87 -21.12
N PHE A 268 11.82 43.62 -21.73
CA PHE A 268 11.58 42.40 -22.48
C PHE A 268 12.35 42.40 -23.81
N GLU A 269 12.38 43.52 -24.53
CA GLU A 269 13.22 43.66 -25.73
C GLU A 269 14.70 43.46 -25.41
N GLU A 270 15.21 44.08 -24.33
CA GLU A 270 16.59 43.83 -23.83
C GLU A 270 16.83 42.34 -23.52
N TRP A 271 15.79 41.65 -23.05
CA TRP A 271 15.87 40.21 -22.76
C TRP A 271 15.88 39.39 -24.05
N ILE A 272 15.05 39.72 -25.04
CA ILE A 272 15.05 39.07 -26.36
C ILE A 272 16.42 39.20 -27.03
N ASP A 273 17.01 40.41 -27.02
CA ASP A 273 18.31 40.66 -27.64
C ASP A 273 19.40 39.74 -27.08
N ARG A 274 19.35 39.48 -25.77
CA ARG A 274 20.31 38.61 -25.07
C ARG A 274 19.99 37.12 -25.19
N ASN A 275 18.74 36.76 -25.46
CA ASN A 275 18.23 35.39 -25.40
C ASN A 275 17.57 34.93 -26.71
N SER A 276 17.94 35.54 -27.83
CA SER A 276 17.39 35.24 -29.15
C SER A 276 17.52 33.76 -29.54
N SER A 277 18.53 33.05 -29.00
CA SER A 277 18.72 31.61 -29.16
C SER A 277 17.65 30.74 -28.49
N LEU A 278 16.82 31.30 -27.60
CA LEU A 278 15.72 30.59 -26.92
C LEU A 278 14.43 30.56 -27.75
N LYS A 279 14.45 31.12 -28.97
CA LYS A 279 13.33 31.08 -29.91
C LYS A 279 13.26 29.70 -30.57
N GLU A 280 12.11 29.05 -30.46
CA GLU A 280 11.80 27.78 -31.11
C GLU A 280 11.44 27.99 -32.59
N ALA A 281 11.41 26.90 -33.36
CA ALA A 281 11.14 26.92 -34.79
C ALA A 281 9.74 27.45 -35.16
N ASP A 282 8.80 27.41 -34.21
CA ASP A 282 7.44 27.93 -34.36
C ASP A 282 7.32 29.43 -34.03
N GLY A 283 8.44 30.08 -33.67
CA GLY A 283 8.50 31.50 -33.35
C GLY A 283 8.26 31.84 -31.88
N ARG A 284 7.95 30.88 -31.01
CA ARG A 284 7.76 31.09 -29.57
C ARG A 284 9.11 31.06 -28.84
N TYR A 285 9.21 31.78 -27.73
CA TYR A 285 10.33 31.69 -26.80
C TYR A 285 10.04 30.63 -25.74
N LYS A 286 11.08 29.89 -25.38
CA LYS A 286 11.03 28.87 -24.31
C LYS A 286 11.97 29.22 -23.17
N THR A 287 11.47 29.18 -21.94
CA THR A 287 12.30 29.31 -20.73
C THR A 287 12.02 28.18 -19.75
N ASN A 288 13.08 27.53 -19.28
CA ASN A 288 12.98 26.44 -18.34
C ASN A 288 13.03 26.96 -16.90
N PHE A 289 12.36 26.26 -16.01
CA PHE A 289 12.54 26.42 -14.57
C PHE A 289 12.72 25.05 -13.92
N PHE A 290 13.39 25.03 -12.77
CA PHE A 290 13.69 23.79 -12.06
C PHE A 290 13.42 23.96 -10.58
N PHE A 291 12.80 22.95 -9.98
CA PHE A 291 12.71 22.75 -8.55
C PHE A 291 13.71 21.68 -8.15
N THR A 292 14.51 21.98 -7.14
CA THR A 292 15.46 21.04 -6.54
C THR A 292 15.08 20.85 -5.09
N VAL A 293 14.83 19.61 -4.72
CA VAL A 293 14.50 19.18 -3.36
C VAL A 293 15.66 18.33 -2.85
N VAL A 294 16.15 18.69 -1.66
CA VAL A 294 17.17 17.94 -0.96
C VAL A 294 16.62 17.55 0.40
N ASP A 295 16.58 16.26 0.70
CA ASP A 295 16.32 15.79 2.05
C ASP A 295 17.59 15.99 2.88
N GLU A 296 17.50 16.80 3.94
CA GLU A 296 18.65 17.14 4.77
C GLU A 296 19.19 15.97 5.59
N LYS A 297 18.39 14.92 5.82
CA LYS A 297 18.79 13.73 6.58
C LYS A 297 19.41 12.67 5.68
N SER A 298 18.69 12.21 4.66
CA SER A 298 19.20 11.17 3.73
C SER A 298 20.26 11.72 2.77
N LYS A 299 20.28 13.04 2.53
CA LYS A 299 21.05 13.72 1.48
C LYS A 299 20.59 13.38 0.06
N ASP A 300 19.44 12.72 -0.09
CA ASP A 300 18.85 12.47 -1.39
C ASP A 300 18.44 13.78 -2.05
N ARG A 301 18.72 13.87 -3.36
CA ARG A 301 18.47 15.05 -4.16
C ARG A 301 17.64 14.69 -5.38
N VAL A 302 16.57 15.44 -5.59
CA VAL A 302 15.74 15.37 -6.79
C VAL A 302 15.67 16.74 -7.43
N GLN A 303 15.80 16.78 -8.75
CA GLN A 303 15.57 17.97 -9.54
C GLN A 303 14.58 17.66 -10.65
N VAL A 304 13.49 18.42 -10.71
CA VAL A 304 12.48 18.32 -11.76
C VAL A 304 12.17 19.73 -12.24
N GLY A 305 12.01 19.88 -13.54
CA GLY A 305 11.71 21.16 -14.16
C GLY A 305 10.67 21.04 -15.25
N ASP A 306 10.10 22.17 -15.61
CA ASP A 306 9.19 22.32 -16.74
C ASP A 306 9.49 23.65 -17.45
N SER A 307 8.74 23.95 -18.51
CA SER A 307 9.03 25.05 -19.44
C SER A 307 7.84 25.97 -19.60
N PHE A 308 8.12 27.27 -19.63
CA PHE A 308 7.19 28.28 -20.12
C PHE A 308 7.40 28.52 -21.61
N PHE A 309 6.31 28.78 -22.31
CA PHE A 309 6.29 29.17 -23.72
C PHE A 309 5.55 30.50 -23.84
N PHE A 310 6.10 31.45 -24.58
CA PHE A 310 5.51 32.78 -24.80
C PHE A 310 5.96 33.39 -26.12
N THR A 311 5.28 34.44 -26.59
CA THR A 311 5.61 35.20 -27.79
C THR A 311 6.07 36.61 -27.41
N ASP A 312 5.20 37.60 -27.53
CA ASP A 312 5.52 39.01 -27.33
C ASP A 312 5.18 39.47 -25.90
N PHE A 313 5.58 40.70 -25.55
CA PHE A 313 5.32 41.22 -24.21
C PHE A 313 3.82 41.41 -23.93
N ALA A 314 3.11 41.97 -24.90
CA ALA A 314 1.69 42.28 -24.87
C ALA A 314 1.11 42.16 -26.29
N LYS A 315 -0.22 42.22 -26.40
CA LYS A 315 -0.95 42.23 -27.67
C LYS A 315 -0.74 43.53 -28.45
#